data_AF-A0A9X2GUV1-F1
#
_entry.id   AF-A0A9X2GUV1-F1
#
_cell.length_a   1.000
_cell.length_b   1.000
_cell.length_c   1.000
_cell.angle_alpha   90.00
_cell.angle_beta   90.00
_cell.angle_gamma   90.00
#
_symmetry.space_group_name_H-M   'P 1'
#
loop_
_entity.id
_entity.type
_entity.pdbx_description
1 polymer ?
#
loop_
_entity_poly.entity_id
_entity_poly.type
_entity_poly.pdbx_seq_one_letter_code
_entity_poly.pdbx_strand_id
1 'polypeptide(L)'
;MRRHRVQGDTPQPSTPLAPGALQVGARTLTFPAGVACSFAVVGYPREVSAGWLEPLLTYPGRLDVSLHIEPIPQAVAAMRLRRQLARLESASRTDAAHGRLQDFSVEAAADDATELASSLARGHGRLFKVGLYLTVHATAQDELDAEVERVQALAASLLLDAQPTTFRALQGWVTSLPLGTDAVQLTRTFDTTALAAAFPFTSSDLATATGDSAVLYGLSASGTGVVVWDRFAQDNHNSVTLARSGAGKSFFTKLEALRLLYQGVEIAVVDPEDEYARLAYAVGGTHLRLGATGVRWNPFDLPASHGSHDDVLSRRALFLQTLVATMLGGPLTPPQRATLDSAILTTYQQAGITRDPATWARPAPLLSNLVTALQASKPGAELATQLTPYVTGSYRELFDGPTTTTPAGHLIVFSLRDLPEEIKAVGTLLALDAIWRRVANPRDRRKRLVVVDEAWLLMKEAEGARFLFRMAKAARKHWAGLAVITQDAADLLGTDLGQAIVANAASQILLRQAPQAITAVGDAFNLSDGERQFLLAAEKGEALMVAGPANRIALSIVASPSEAALITTDPAELADLDPPDNPPVLFPSQPSCADEEVDPL
;
A
#
# COMPACT_ATOMS: atom_id res chain seq x y z
N MET A 1 -10.58 57.32 -7.60
CA MET A 1 -11.10 55.95 -7.49
C MET A 1 -11.51 55.42 -8.86
N ARG A 2 -10.58 54.82 -9.60
CA ARG A 2 -10.86 54.05 -10.82
C ARG A 2 -10.72 52.57 -10.46
N ARG A 3 -11.82 51.81 -10.55
CA ARG A 3 -11.82 50.36 -10.32
C ARG A 3 -11.33 49.65 -11.59
N HIS A 4 -10.25 48.88 -11.46
CA HIS A 4 -9.81 47.92 -12.46
C HIS A 4 -10.90 46.85 -12.64
N ARG A 5 -11.32 46.65 -13.89
CA ARG A 5 -12.18 45.55 -14.31
C ARG A 5 -11.27 44.34 -14.52
N VAL A 6 -11.38 43.33 -13.64
CA VAL A 6 -10.73 42.03 -13.84
C VAL A 6 -11.34 41.42 -15.10
N GLN A 7 -10.48 41.14 -16.06
CA GLN A 7 -10.81 40.48 -17.32
C GLN A 7 -11.16 39.04 -16.95
N GLY A 8 -12.44 38.67 -17.06
CA GLY A 8 -12.89 37.30 -16.83
C GLY A 8 -12.28 36.39 -17.88
N ASP A 9 -11.78 35.23 -17.43
CA ASP A 9 -11.34 34.14 -18.28
C ASP A 9 -12.38 33.85 -19.36
N THR A 10 -11.98 34.03 -20.62
CA THR A 10 -12.69 33.44 -21.75
C THR A 10 -12.69 31.93 -21.57
N PRO A 11 -13.86 31.24 -21.56
CA PRO A 11 -13.88 29.79 -21.49
C PRO A 11 -13.13 29.23 -22.70
N GLN A 12 -12.12 28.40 -22.44
CA GLN A 12 -11.45 27.66 -23.51
C GLN A 12 -12.50 26.83 -24.27
N PRO A 13 -12.42 26.75 -25.60
CA PRO A 13 -13.35 25.94 -26.38
C PRO A 13 -13.27 24.48 -25.90
N SER A 14 -14.42 23.92 -25.55
CA SER A 14 -14.57 22.51 -25.20
C SER A 14 -13.89 21.64 -26.27
N THR A 15 -13.05 20.69 -25.84
CA THR A 15 -12.50 19.66 -26.71
C THR A 15 -13.65 19.03 -27.51
N PRO A 16 -13.61 19.04 -28.85
CA PRO A 16 -14.73 18.57 -29.63
C PRO A 16 -14.98 17.07 -29.35
N LEU A 17 -16.24 16.73 -29.05
CA LEU A 17 -16.72 15.36 -28.81
C LEU A 17 -16.59 14.44 -30.03
N ALA A 18 -16.22 14.97 -31.20
CA ALA A 18 -16.10 14.26 -32.46
C ALA A 18 -14.94 14.82 -33.30
N PRO A 19 -14.33 14.00 -34.17
CA PRO A 19 -13.28 14.46 -35.07
C PRO A 19 -13.81 15.54 -36.04
N GLY A 20 -13.00 16.55 -36.32
CA GLY A 20 -13.38 17.67 -37.22
C GLY A 20 -13.57 17.28 -38.69
N ALA A 21 -13.11 16.10 -39.10
CA ALA A 21 -13.32 15.51 -40.41
C ALA A 21 -13.21 13.97 -40.32
N LEU A 22 -13.87 13.26 -41.23
CA LEU A 22 -13.84 11.80 -41.29
C LEU A 22 -13.87 11.32 -42.74
N GLN A 23 -12.96 10.43 -43.09
CA GLN A 23 -12.97 9.71 -44.36
C GLN A 23 -13.41 8.25 -44.11
N VAL A 24 -14.42 7.81 -44.87
CA VAL A 24 -14.98 6.45 -44.76
C VAL A 24 -14.40 5.56 -45.84
N GLY A 25 -13.59 4.58 -45.44
CA GLY A 25 -13.11 3.50 -46.30
C GLY A 25 -14.05 2.30 -46.31
N ALA A 26 -13.67 1.25 -47.06
CA ALA A 26 -14.43 0.01 -47.08
C ALA A 26 -14.40 -0.70 -45.73
N ARG A 27 -13.25 -0.75 -45.06
CA ARG A 27 -13.09 -1.41 -43.74
C ARG A 27 -12.60 -0.46 -42.65
N THR A 28 -12.02 0.67 -43.04
CA THR A 28 -11.36 1.60 -42.14
C THR A 28 -12.07 2.95 -42.11
N LEU A 29 -11.88 3.67 -41.01
CA LEU A 29 -12.17 5.09 -40.89
C LEU A 29 -10.88 5.84 -40.66
N THR A 30 -10.71 6.98 -41.32
CA THR A 30 -9.58 7.87 -41.10
C THR A 30 -10.10 9.20 -40.55
N PHE A 31 -9.47 9.67 -39.47
CA PHE A 31 -9.74 10.96 -38.84
C PHE A 31 -8.40 11.66 -38.53
N PRO A 32 -8.38 12.98 -38.25
CA PRO A 32 -7.12 13.72 -38.09
C PRO A 32 -6.15 13.15 -37.03
N ALA A 33 -6.67 12.44 -36.04
CA ALA A 33 -5.91 11.86 -34.95
C ALA A 33 -5.57 10.36 -35.14
N GLY A 34 -5.93 9.73 -36.26
CA GLY A 34 -5.60 8.33 -36.53
C GLY A 34 -6.57 7.60 -37.46
N VAL A 35 -6.49 6.28 -37.42
CA VAL A 35 -7.29 5.35 -38.20
C VAL A 35 -7.95 4.32 -37.30
N ALA A 36 -9.11 3.81 -37.70
CA ALA A 36 -9.82 2.78 -36.96
C ALA A 36 -10.44 1.71 -37.88
N CYS A 37 -10.59 0.49 -37.37
CA CYS A 37 -11.30 -0.61 -38.02
C CYS A 37 -12.24 -1.28 -37.01
N SER A 38 -13.49 -1.48 -37.42
CA SER A 38 -14.52 -2.09 -36.57
C SER A 38 -14.89 -3.50 -37.01
N PHE A 39 -15.22 -4.34 -36.03
CA PHE A 39 -15.60 -5.74 -36.17
C PHE A 39 -16.92 -5.99 -35.44
N ALA A 40 -17.72 -6.90 -35.99
CA ALA A 40 -18.84 -7.50 -35.31
C ALA A 40 -18.51 -8.96 -35.01
N VAL A 41 -18.78 -9.39 -33.78
CA VAL A 41 -18.62 -10.80 -33.40
C VAL A 41 -19.86 -11.56 -33.81
N VAL A 42 -19.70 -12.50 -34.74
CA VAL A 42 -20.79 -13.29 -35.33
C VAL A 42 -20.81 -14.74 -34.82
N GLY A 43 -19.64 -15.27 -34.46
CA GLY A 43 -19.45 -16.59 -33.86
C GLY A 43 -19.04 -16.46 -32.40
N TYR A 44 -19.57 -17.37 -31.57
CA TYR A 44 -19.36 -17.36 -30.12
C TYR A 44 -19.12 -18.78 -29.64
N PRO A 45 -18.31 -18.98 -28.58
CA PRO A 45 -18.13 -20.26 -27.94
C PRO A 45 -19.47 -20.84 -27.47
N ARG A 46 -19.52 -22.16 -27.36
CA ARG A 46 -20.72 -22.88 -26.94
C ARG A 46 -20.97 -22.76 -25.44
N GLU A 47 -19.89 -22.71 -24.65
CA GLU A 47 -19.88 -22.50 -23.21
C GLU A 47 -18.90 -21.37 -22.87
N VAL A 48 -19.19 -20.63 -21.81
CA VAL A 48 -18.35 -19.53 -21.35
C VAL A 48 -18.09 -19.63 -19.85
N SER A 49 -16.85 -19.39 -19.44
CA SER A 49 -16.49 -19.20 -18.04
C SER A 49 -16.75 -17.75 -17.59
N ALA A 50 -16.75 -17.51 -16.29
CA ALA A 50 -16.78 -16.14 -15.77
C ALA A 50 -15.57 -15.33 -16.28
N GLY A 51 -15.80 -14.08 -16.68
CA GLY A 51 -14.76 -13.19 -17.21
C GLY A 51 -14.28 -13.56 -18.61
N TRP A 52 -15.07 -14.27 -19.44
CA TRP A 52 -14.59 -14.74 -20.76
C TRP A 52 -14.24 -13.61 -21.75
N LEU A 53 -14.72 -12.38 -21.53
CA LEU A 53 -14.33 -11.19 -22.30
C LEU A 53 -13.07 -10.49 -21.78
N GLU A 54 -12.56 -10.86 -20.60
CA GLU A 54 -11.44 -10.19 -19.93
C GLU A 54 -10.22 -9.99 -20.83
N PRO A 55 -9.78 -10.98 -21.65
CA PRO A 55 -8.60 -10.79 -22.49
C PRO A 55 -8.77 -9.68 -23.55
N LEU A 56 -9.99 -9.45 -24.03
CA LEU A 56 -10.30 -8.33 -24.94
C LEU A 56 -10.39 -7.00 -24.19
N LEU A 57 -10.94 -7.01 -22.97
CA LEU A 57 -11.09 -5.81 -22.15
C LEU A 57 -9.74 -5.30 -21.60
N THR A 58 -8.77 -6.19 -21.43
CA THR A 58 -7.41 -5.91 -20.94
C THR A 58 -6.36 -5.89 -22.06
N TYR A 59 -6.80 -5.86 -23.33
CA TYR A 59 -5.91 -5.87 -24.48
C TYR A 59 -4.92 -4.68 -24.43
N PRO A 60 -3.59 -4.90 -24.59
CA PRO A 60 -2.57 -3.86 -24.42
C PRO A 60 -2.46 -2.86 -25.59
N GLY A 61 -3.60 -2.45 -26.17
CA GLY A 61 -3.70 -1.49 -27.28
C GLY A 61 -5.00 -0.68 -27.21
N ARG A 62 -5.23 0.23 -28.18
CA ARG A 62 -6.49 1.00 -28.24
C ARG A 62 -7.60 0.18 -28.89
N LEU A 63 -8.29 -0.59 -28.06
CA LEU A 63 -9.43 -1.42 -28.44
C LEU A 63 -10.68 -0.97 -27.67
N ASP A 64 -11.73 -0.57 -28.39
CA ASP A 64 -13.05 -0.40 -27.80
C ASP A 64 -13.82 -1.73 -27.90
N VAL A 65 -14.39 -2.17 -26.78
CA VAL A 65 -15.29 -3.33 -26.70
C VAL A 65 -16.67 -2.83 -26.33
N SER A 66 -17.64 -2.99 -27.23
CA SER A 66 -19.00 -2.49 -27.05
C SER A 66 -20.01 -3.63 -27.03
N LEU A 67 -20.77 -3.72 -25.94
CA LEU A 67 -21.80 -4.72 -25.71
C LEU A 67 -23.17 -4.07 -25.69
N HIS A 68 -23.99 -4.36 -26.70
CA HIS A 68 -25.38 -3.89 -26.79
C HIS A 68 -26.31 -4.98 -26.28
N ILE A 69 -27.12 -4.67 -25.27
CA ILE A 69 -27.98 -5.65 -24.59
C ILE A 69 -29.43 -5.20 -24.68
N GLU A 70 -30.27 -5.99 -25.34
CA GLU A 70 -31.71 -5.76 -25.43
C GLU A 70 -32.48 -6.95 -24.82
N PRO A 71 -33.23 -6.76 -23.71
CA PRO A 71 -34.00 -7.86 -23.11
C PRO A 71 -35.14 -8.32 -24.05
N ILE A 72 -35.30 -9.63 -24.18
CA ILE A 72 -36.40 -10.22 -24.96
C ILE A 72 -37.60 -10.44 -24.04
N PRO A 73 -38.81 -9.95 -24.38
CA PRO A 73 -40.01 -10.23 -23.60
C PRO A 73 -40.24 -11.74 -23.43
N GLN A 74 -40.52 -12.20 -22.21
CA GLN A 74 -40.59 -13.63 -21.88
C GLN A 74 -41.60 -14.40 -22.75
N ALA A 75 -42.76 -13.80 -23.05
CA ALA A 75 -43.75 -14.42 -23.93
C ALA A 75 -43.21 -14.66 -25.35
N VAL A 76 -42.40 -13.74 -25.86
CA VAL A 76 -41.75 -13.85 -27.18
C VAL A 76 -40.63 -14.89 -27.15
N ALA A 77 -39.82 -14.89 -26.08
CA ALA A 77 -38.76 -15.88 -25.87
C ALA A 77 -39.32 -17.31 -25.85
N ALA A 78 -40.36 -17.56 -25.05
CA ALA A 78 -41.01 -18.87 -24.94
C ALA A 78 -41.61 -19.33 -26.28
N MET A 79 -42.26 -18.43 -27.03
CA MET A 79 -42.83 -18.74 -28.35
C MET A 79 -41.74 -19.08 -29.39
N ARG A 80 -40.63 -18.33 -29.40
CA ARG A 80 -39.49 -18.60 -30.30
C ARG A 80 -38.82 -19.93 -29.99
N LEU A 81 -38.58 -20.24 -28.72
CA LEU A 81 -37.99 -21.51 -28.29
C LEU A 81 -38.86 -22.71 -28.66
N ARG A 82 -40.18 -22.64 -28.41
CA ARG A 82 -41.12 -23.70 -28.83
C ARG A 82 -41.07 -23.95 -30.34
N ARG A 83 -41.00 -22.88 -31.14
CA ARG A 83 -40.89 -22.99 -32.61
C ARG A 83 -39.56 -23.60 -33.03
N GLN A 84 -38.47 -23.27 -32.34
CA GLN A 84 -37.14 -23.81 -32.62
C GLN A 84 -37.07 -25.30 -32.24
N LEU A 85 -37.58 -25.68 -31.07
CA LEU A 85 -37.68 -27.06 -30.64
C LEU A 85 -38.48 -27.91 -31.61
N ALA A 86 -39.66 -27.43 -32.05
CA ALA A 86 -40.48 -28.12 -33.04
C ALA A 86 -39.75 -28.31 -34.39
N ARG A 87 -38.90 -27.37 -34.80
CA ARG A 87 -38.08 -27.50 -36.01
C ARG A 87 -36.98 -28.55 -35.84
N LEU A 88 -36.28 -28.55 -34.70
CA LEU A 88 -35.21 -29.52 -34.41
C LEU A 88 -35.77 -30.94 -34.31
N GLU A 89 -36.90 -31.12 -33.60
CA GLU A 89 -37.59 -32.41 -33.53
C GLU A 89 -38.09 -32.88 -34.91
N SER A 90 -38.63 -31.97 -35.73
CA SER A 90 -39.09 -32.29 -37.08
C SER A 90 -37.94 -32.69 -38.00
N ALA A 91 -36.79 -32.01 -37.92
CA ALA A 91 -35.60 -32.34 -38.68
C ALA A 91 -35.08 -33.72 -38.29
N SER A 92 -34.91 -33.98 -36.99
CA SER A 92 -34.50 -35.27 -36.45
C SER A 92 -35.43 -36.42 -36.90
N ARG A 93 -36.76 -36.23 -36.82
CA ARG A 93 -37.74 -37.22 -37.31
C ARG A 93 -37.67 -37.45 -38.82
N THR A 94 -37.41 -36.39 -39.59
CA THR A 94 -37.30 -36.50 -41.05
C THR A 94 -36.05 -37.27 -41.44
N ASP A 95 -34.91 -37.00 -40.82
CA ASP A 95 -33.67 -37.73 -41.09
C ASP A 95 -33.76 -39.20 -40.67
N ALA A 96 -34.40 -39.49 -39.53
CA ALA A 96 -34.72 -40.86 -39.11
C ALA A 96 -35.64 -41.58 -40.12
N ALA A 97 -36.66 -40.90 -40.66
CA ALA A 97 -37.56 -41.45 -41.67
C ALA A 97 -36.87 -41.72 -43.03
N HIS A 98 -35.79 -41.00 -43.35
CA HIS A 98 -35.00 -41.19 -44.56
C HIS A 98 -33.80 -42.15 -44.36
N GLY A 99 -33.71 -42.83 -43.21
CA GLY A 99 -32.65 -43.79 -42.90
C GLY A 99 -31.25 -43.17 -42.81
N ARG A 100 -31.17 -41.84 -42.60
CA ARG A 100 -29.89 -41.15 -42.39
C ARG A 100 -29.39 -41.39 -40.97
N LEU A 101 -28.07 -41.41 -40.81
CA LEU A 101 -27.44 -41.48 -39.49
C LEU A 101 -27.83 -40.25 -38.67
N GLN A 102 -28.05 -40.48 -37.38
CA GLN A 102 -28.45 -39.48 -36.40
C GLN A 102 -27.38 -38.37 -36.31
N ASP A 103 -27.80 -37.12 -36.48
CA ASP A 103 -26.91 -35.96 -36.35
C ASP A 103 -26.83 -35.54 -34.87
N PHE A 104 -25.73 -35.91 -34.22
CA PHE A 104 -25.46 -35.59 -32.82
C PHE A 104 -25.49 -34.08 -32.52
N SER A 105 -25.24 -33.22 -33.52
CA SER A 105 -25.29 -31.76 -33.34
C SER A 105 -26.73 -31.24 -33.22
N VAL A 106 -27.67 -31.85 -33.95
CA VAL A 106 -29.10 -31.49 -33.93
C VAL A 106 -29.75 -31.95 -32.63
N GLU A 107 -29.38 -33.12 -32.13
CA GLU A 107 -29.87 -33.66 -30.86
C GLU A 107 -29.39 -32.83 -29.67
N ALA A 108 -28.10 -32.55 -29.60
CA ALA A 108 -27.56 -31.69 -28.55
C ALA A 108 -28.19 -30.28 -28.57
N ALA A 109 -28.46 -29.72 -29.77
CA ALA A 109 -29.16 -28.44 -29.89
C ALA A 109 -30.64 -28.52 -29.42
N ALA A 110 -31.29 -29.67 -29.56
CA ALA A 110 -32.65 -29.89 -29.07
C ALA A 110 -32.68 -30.02 -27.55
N ASP A 111 -31.71 -30.71 -26.97
CA ASP A 111 -31.52 -30.83 -25.52
C ASP A 111 -31.23 -29.46 -24.88
N ASP A 112 -30.28 -28.70 -25.43
CA ASP A 112 -29.94 -27.34 -24.99
C ASP A 112 -31.18 -26.42 -25.04
N ALA A 113 -31.95 -26.49 -26.13
CA ALA A 113 -33.18 -25.71 -26.29
C ALA A 113 -34.28 -26.12 -25.28
N THR A 114 -34.35 -27.41 -24.93
CA THR A 114 -35.29 -27.94 -23.94
C THR A 114 -34.94 -27.46 -22.54
N GLU A 115 -33.65 -27.52 -22.16
CA GLU A 115 -33.16 -27.03 -20.88
C GLU A 115 -33.43 -25.53 -20.72
N LEU A 116 -33.08 -24.74 -21.75
CA LEU A 116 -33.32 -23.29 -21.76
C LEU A 116 -34.82 -22.96 -21.65
N ALA A 117 -35.68 -23.70 -22.36
CA ALA A 117 -37.13 -23.52 -22.28
C ALA A 117 -37.68 -23.87 -20.89
N SER A 118 -37.16 -24.92 -20.25
CA SER A 118 -37.52 -25.35 -18.90
C SER A 118 -37.11 -24.30 -17.86
N SER A 119 -35.89 -23.77 -17.96
CA SER A 119 -35.37 -22.72 -17.07
C SER A 119 -36.22 -21.45 -17.12
N LEU A 120 -36.54 -20.98 -18.33
CA LEU A 120 -37.41 -19.81 -18.53
C LEU A 120 -38.84 -20.03 -18.02
N ALA A 121 -39.41 -21.23 -18.21
CA ALA A 121 -40.76 -21.56 -17.74
C ALA A 121 -40.87 -21.54 -16.20
N ARG A 122 -39.78 -21.87 -15.50
CA ARG A 122 -39.68 -21.80 -14.03
C ARG A 122 -39.40 -20.38 -13.52
N GLY A 123 -39.24 -19.40 -14.42
CA GLY A 123 -38.90 -18.02 -14.06
C GLY A 123 -37.44 -17.81 -13.68
N HIS A 124 -36.57 -18.80 -13.91
CA HIS A 124 -35.13 -18.67 -13.70
C HIS A 124 -34.48 -18.11 -14.97
N GLY A 125 -34.05 -16.84 -14.91
CA GLY A 125 -33.36 -16.17 -16.02
C GLY A 125 -34.26 -15.52 -17.08
N ARG A 126 -33.62 -14.82 -18.02
CA ARG A 126 -34.21 -14.10 -19.16
C ARG A 126 -33.32 -14.30 -20.39
N LEU A 127 -33.90 -14.11 -21.57
CA LEU A 127 -33.12 -14.05 -22.82
C LEU A 127 -32.88 -12.60 -23.23
N PHE A 128 -31.74 -12.36 -23.84
CA PHE A 128 -31.30 -11.05 -24.32
C PHE A 128 -30.83 -11.20 -25.77
N LYS A 129 -31.09 -10.19 -26.60
CA LYS A 129 -30.30 -9.98 -27.81
C LYS A 129 -29.04 -9.23 -27.42
N VAL A 130 -27.90 -9.76 -27.83
CA VAL A 130 -26.60 -9.24 -27.48
C VAL A 130 -25.81 -9.01 -28.77
N GLY A 131 -25.35 -7.78 -28.99
CA GLY A 131 -24.38 -7.45 -30.03
C GLY A 131 -23.03 -7.14 -29.41
N LEU A 132 -21.98 -7.83 -29.83
CA LEU A 132 -20.60 -7.58 -29.40
C LEU A 132 -19.80 -7.03 -30.57
N TYR A 133 -19.23 -5.83 -30.36
CA TYR A 133 -18.50 -5.10 -31.38
C TYR A 133 -17.13 -4.68 -30.86
N LEU A 134 -16.13 -4.74 -31.72
CA LEU A 134 -14.75 -4.40 -31.42
C LEU A 134 -14.32 -3.27 -32.35
N THR A 135 -13.69 -2.21 -31.85
CA THR A 135 -13.09 -1.16 -32.69
C THR A 135 -11.65 -0.96 -32.31
N VAL A 136 -10.75 -1.25 -33.25
CA VAL A 136 -9.31 -1.09 -33.11
C VAL A 136 -8.92 0.29 -33.62
N HIS A 137 -8.09 1.01 -32.88
CA HIS A 137 -7.55 2.32 -33.26
C HIS A 137 -6.03 2.28 -33.35
N ALA A 138 -5.48 3.02 -34.29
CA ALA A 138 -4.04 3.22 -34.45
C ALA A 138 -3.74 4.63 -34.97
N THR A 139 -2.47 5.02 -34.95
CA THR A 139 -2.04 6.34 -35.46
C THR A 139 -1.81 6.33 -36.97
N ALA A 140 -1.47 5.17 -37.53
CA ALA A 140 -1.19 4.96 -38.95
C ALA A 140 -1.80 3.65 -39.47
N GLN A 141 -1.96 3.54 -40.80
CA GLN A 141 -2.58 2.37 -41.44
C GLN A 141 -1.79 1.08 -41.20
N ASP A 142 -0.45 1.11 -41.31
CA ASP A 142 0.38 -0.08 -41.12
C ASP A 142 0.30 -0.61 -39.67
N GLU A 143 0.21 0.30 -38.69
CA GLU A 143 -0.01 -0.05 -37.29
C GLU A 143 -1.41 -0.64 -37.06
N LEU A 144 -2.43 -0.08 -37.71
CA LEU A 144 -3.80 -0.59 -37.66
C LEU A 144 -3.87 -2.03 -38.15
N ASP A 145 -3.24 -2.33 -39.28
CA ASP A 145 -3.28 -3.66 -39.87
C ASP A 145 -2.66 -4.71 -38.92
N ALA A 146 -1.53 -4.37 -38.28
CA ALA A 146 -0.90 -5.24 -37.28
C ALA A 146 -1.71 -5.40 -35.98
N GLU A 147 -2.38 -4.34 -35.50
CA GLU A 147 -3.28 -4.41 -34.34
C GLU A 147 -4.55 -5.21 -34.65
N VAL A 148 -5.10 -5.05 -35.86
CA VAL A 148 -6.25 -5.80 -36.33
C VAL A 148 -5.97 -7.30 -36.35
N GLU A 149 -4.82 -7.73 -36.90
CA GLU A 149 -4.43 -9.13 -36.91
C GLU A 149 -4.32 -9.71 -35.49
N ARG A 150 -3.72 -8.95 -34.56
CA ARG A 150 -3.59 -9.37 -33.15
C ARG A 150 -4.94 -9.49 -32.45
N VAL A 151 -5.83 -8.51 -32.61
CA VAL A 151 -7.17 -8.55 -31.99
C VAL A 151 -8.02 -9.68 -32.58
N GLN A 152 -7.94 -9.92 -33.89
CA GLN A 152 -8.62 -11.06 -34.51
C GLN A 152 -8.06 -12.40 -34.04
N ALA A 153 -6.73 -12.53 -33.91
CA ALA A 153 -6.11 -13.73 -33.37
C ALA A 153 -6.52 -13.99 -31.90
N LEU A 154 -6.58 -12.92 -31.09
CA LEU A 154 -7.07 -12.99 -29.72
C LEU A 154 -8.54 -13.42 -29.66
N ALA A 155 -9.41 -12.80 -30.45
CA ALA A 155 -10.81 -13.19 -30.56
C ALA A 155 -10.96 -14.66 -30.96
N ALA A 156 -10.19 -15.12 -31.96
CA ALA A 156 -10.21 -16.52 -32.40
C ALA A 156 -9.74 -17.48 -31.29
N SER A 157 -8.77 -17.09 -30.46
CA SER A 157 -8.33 -17.90 -29.31
C SER A 157 -9.43 -18.09 -28.25
N LEU A 158 -10.35 -17.12 -28.15
CA LEU A 158 -11.56 -17.18 -27.33
C LEU A 158 -12.74 -17.87 -28.04
N LEU A 159 -12.51 -18.48 -29.20
CA LEU A 159 -13.52 -19.09 -30.08
C LEU A 159 -14.58 -18.08 -30.54
N LEU A 160 -14.21 -16.80 -30.64
CA LEU A 160 -15.02 -15.73 -31.21
C LEU A 160 -14.67 -15.55 -32.69
N ASP A 161 -15.69 -15.42 -33.53
CA ASP A 161 -15.52 -15.10 -34.94
C ASP A 161 -15.79 -13.60 -35.15
N ALA A 162 -14.71 -12.82 -35.23
CA ALA A 162 -14.73 -11.38 -35.39
C ALA A 162 -14.61 -10.98 -36.87
N GLN A 163 -15.73 -10.52 -37.44
CA GLN A 163 -15.82 -10.16 -38.85
C GLN A 163 -15.79 -8.64 -39.04
N PRO A 164 -14.97 -8.12 -39.96
CA PRO A 164 -14.89 -6.67 -40.22
C PRO A 164 -16.23 -6.14 -40.72
N THR A 165 -16.61 -4.93 -40.30
CA THR A 165 -17.82 -4.24 -40.77
C THR A 165 -17.60 -3.64 -42.16
N THR A 166 -17.31 -4.48 -43.15
CA THR A 166 -16.97 -4.09 -44.52
C THR A 166 -18.14 -3.37 -45.18
N PHE A 167 -17.85 -2.24 -45.83
CA PHE A 167 -18.79 -1.24 -46.35
C PHE A 167 -19.74 -0.64 -45.31
N ARG A 168 -19.48 -0.89 -44.02
CA ARG A 168 -20.22 -0.38 -42.87
C ARG A 168 -19.28 0.20 -41.81
N ALA A 169 -18.11 0.69 -42.22
CA ALA A 169 -17.06 1.16 -41.32
C ALA A 169 -17.55 2.28 -40.39
N LEU A 170 -18.31 3.25 -40.92
CA LEU A 170 -18.92 4.31 -40.12
C LEU A 170 -19.91 3.74 -39.09
N GLN A 171 -20.78 2.83 -39.49
CA GLN A 171 -21.76 2.20 -38.60
C GLN A 171 -21.07 1.39 -37.50
N GLY A 172 -20.01 0.64 -37.83
CA GLY A 172 -19.23 -0.13 -36.86
C GLY A 172 -18.61 0.75 -35.78
N TRP A 173 -18.01 1.88 -36.18
CA TRP A 173 -17.43 2.83 -35.25
C TRP A 173 -18.50 3.51 -34.40
N VAL A 174 -19.59 3.99 -35.00
CA VAL A 174 -20.72 4.61 -34.27
C VAL A 174 -21.31 3.66 -33.23
N THR A 175 -21.46 2.37 -33.56
CA THR A 175 -21.92 1.33 -32.62
C THR A 175 -20.98 1.15 -31.43
N SER A 176 -19.70 1.48 -31.58
CA SER A 176 -18.71 1.35 -30.50
C SER A 176 -18.63 2.59 -29.61
N LEU A 177 -19.22 3.71 -30.02
CA LEU A 177 -19.29 4.93 -29.21
C LEU A 177 -20.29 4.78 -28.05
N PRO A 178 -20.11 5.50 -26.92
CA PRO A 178 -21.01 5.48 -25.77
C PRO A 178 -22.34 6.24 -26.02
N LEU A 179 -22.92 6.08 -27.20
CA LEU A 179 -24.18 6.69 -27.63
C LEU A 179 -25.39 5.77 -27.40
N GLY A 180 -25.15 4.52 -26.99
CA GLY A 180 -26.21 3.52 -26.79
C GLY A 180 -26.97 3.17 -28.08
N THR A 181 -26.35 3.37 -29.25
CA THR A 181 -26.97 3.13 -30.56
C THR A 181 -26.27 1.98 -31.27
N ASP A 182 -27.01 0.91 -31.57
CA ASP A 182 -26.51 -0.17 -32.42
C ASP A 182 -26.94 0.04 -33.89
N ALA A 183 -26.04 0.61 -34.70
CA ALA A 183 -26.22 0.80 -36.13
C ALA A 183 -25.86 -0.44 -36.97
N VAL A 184 -25.19 -1.43 -36.37
CA VAL A 184 -24.75 -2.65 -37.05
C VAL A 184 -25.81 -3.75 -36.98
N GLN A 185 -26.49 -3.87 -35.83
CA GLN A 185 -27.61 -4.79 -35.55
C GLN A 185 -27.29 -6.28 -35.79
N LEU A 186 -26.02 -6.67 -35.61
CA LEU A 186 -25.60 -8.07 -35.62
C LEU A 186 -25.64 -8.61 -34.19
N THR A 187 -26.78 -9.19 -33.81
CA THR A 187 -27.03 -9.68 -32.46
C THR A 187 -27.20 -11.20 -32.39
N ARG A 188 -26.77 -11.81 -31.28
CA ARG A 188 -27.04 -13.21 -30.91
C ARG A 188 -27.92 -13.27 -29.65
N THR A 189 -28.65 -14.37 -29.47
CA THR A 189 -29.46 -14.55 -28.24
C THR A 189 -28.61 -15.17 -27.15
N PHE A 190 -28.57 -14.53 -25.98
CA PHE A 190 -27.88 -14.99 -24.77
C PHE A 190 -28.90 -15.23 -23.66
N ASP A 191 -28.60 -16.17 -22.76
CA ASP A 191 -29.29 -16.30 -21.49
C ASP A 191 -28.65 -15.39 -20.42
N THR A 192 -29.27 -15.32 -19.24
CA THR A 192 -28.73 -14.51 -18.14
C THR A 192 -27.34 -14.95 -17.69
N THR A 193 -27.06 -16.26 -17.69
CA THR A 193 -25.80 -16.80 -17.17
C THR A 193 -24.64 -16.45 -18.08
N ALA A 194 -24.76 -16.68 -19.39
CA ALA A 194 -23.72 -16.35 -20.35
C ALA A 194 -23.47 -14.84 -20.44
N LEU A 195 -24.52 -14.03 -20.33
CA LEU A 195 -24.39 -12.57 -20.29
C LEU A 195 -23.69 -12.09 -19.02
N ALA A 196 -24.06 -12.63 -17.85
CA ALA A 196 -23.41 -12.27 -16.59
C ALA A 196 -21.93 -12.67 -16.58
N ALA A 197 -21.59 -13.81 -17.17
CA ALA A 197 -20.21 -14.29 -17.32
C ALA A 197 -19.35 -13.37 -18.22
N ALA A 198 -19.97 -12.53 -19.06
CA ALA A 198 -19.28 -11.58 -19.92
C ALA A 198 -18.81 -10.31 -19.17
N PHE A 199 -19.38 -10.02 -17.99
CA PHE A 199 -18.98 -8.84 -17.21
C PHE A 199 -17.64 -9.08 -16.51
N PRO A 200 -16.73 -8.08 -16.50
CA PRO A 200 -15.40 -8.17 -15.88
C PRO A 200 -15.46 -8.00 -14.36
N PHE A 201 -16.29 -8.78 -13.66
CA PHE A 201 -16.26 -8.84 -12.19
C PHE A 201 -15.03 -9.60 -11.65
N THR A 202 -14.12 -10.00 -12.54
CA THR A 202 -12.91 -10.77 -12.25
C THR A 202 -11.70 -9.90 -11.98
N SER A 203 -11.75 -8.58 -12.23
CA SER A 203 -10.67 -7.69 -11.81
C SER A 203 -10.70 -7.54 -10.29
N SER A 204 -9.59 -7.88 -9.65
CA SER A 204 -9.35 -7.70 -8.21
C SER A 204 -8.89 -6.27 -7.90
N ASP A 205 -9.37 -5.28 -8.66
CA ASP A 205 -8.95 -3.89 -8.45
C ASP A 205 -9.38 -3.40 -7.07
N LEU A 206 -8.45 -2.73 -6.40
CA LEU A 206 -8.62 -2.24 -5.05
C LEU A 206 -9.57 -1.03 -5.05
N ALA A 207 -10.88 -1.27 -5.00
CA ALA A 207 -11.90 -0.23 -4.90
C ALA A 207 -11.93 0.37 -3.48
N THR A 208 -10.88 1.11 -3.10
CA THR A 208 -10.82 1.84 -1.83
C THR A 208 -10.86 3.34 -2.04
N ALA A 209 -11.45 4.05 -1.08
CA ALA A 209 -11.49 5.50 -1.11
C ALA A 209 -10.07 6.06 -1.06
N THR A 210 -9.67 6.74 -2.12
CA THR A 210 -8.39 7.46 -2.21
C THR A 210 -8.63 8.94 -1.93
N GLY A 211 -7.91 9.51 -0.96
CA GLY A 211 -7.89 10.94 -0.69
C GLY A 211 -6.58 11.59 -1.18
N ASP A 212 -6.26 12.75 -0.62
CA ASP A 212 -5.09 13.54 -1.00
C ASP A 212 -3.74 12.89 -0.64
N SER A 213 -3.75 11.78 0.11
CA SER A 213 -2.56 11.02 0.49
C SER A 213 -2.45 9.65 -0.19
N ALA A 214 -3.10 9.49 -1.33
CA ALA A 214 -3.05 8.26 -2.10
C ALA A 214 -1.69 8.06 -2.75
N VAL A 215 -1.04 6.92 -2.48
CA VAL A 215 0.28 6.55 -2.98
C VAL A 215 0.13 5.41 -3.97
N LEU A 216 0.74 5.52 -5.15
CA LEU A 216 0.90 4.38 -6.05
C LEU A 216 1.82 3.37 -5.39
N TYR A 217 1.40 2.11 -5.25
CA TYR A 217 2.25 1.02 -4.80
C TYR A 217 2.86 0.27 -5.98
N GLY A 218 2.09 0.09 -7.05
CA GLY A 218 2.54 -0.65 -8.21
C GLY A 218 1.42 -1.02 -9.16
N LEU A 219 1.60 -2.13 -9.87
CA LEU A 219 0.65 -2.68 -10.83
C LEU A 219 0.07 -3.98 -10.28
N SER A 220 -1.17 -4.30 -10.64
CA SER A 220 -1.76 -5.59 -10.32
C SER A 220 -0.91 -6.72 -10.92
N ALA A 221 -0.66 -7.76 -10.15
CA ALA A 221 0.06 -8.94 -10.64
C ALA A 221 -0.81 -9.81 -11.56
N SER A 222 -2.13 -9.64 -11.51
CA SER A 222 -3.10 -10.43 -12.28
C SER A 222 -3.69 -9.68 -13.48
N GLY A 223 -3.37 -8.39 -13.66
CA GLY A 223 -3.92 -7.57 -14.73
C GLY A 223 -3.17 -6.24 -14.91
N THR A 224 -3.70 -5.34 -15.73
CA THR A 224 -3.04 -4.05 -16.04
C THR A 224 -3.46 -2.90 -15.11
N GLY A 225 -4.21 -3.19 -14.05
CA GLY A 225 -4.69 -2.21 -13.07
C GLY A 225 -3.56 -1.60 -12.24
N VAL A 226 -3.73 -0.34 -11.83
CA VAL A 226 -2.83 0.32 -10.89
C VAL A 226 -3.28 0.07 -9.45
N VAL A 227 -2.33 -0.23 -8.58
CA VAL A 227 -2.59 -0.38 -7.14
C VAL A 227 -2.24 0.92 -6.45
N VAL A 228 -3.26 1.71 -6.17
CA VAL A 228 -3.15 2.99 -5.44
C VAL A 228 -3.75 2.80 -4.05
N TRP A 229 -3.02 3.25 -3.03
CA TRP A 229 -3.42 3.09 -1.64
C TRP A 229 -3.32 4.40 -0.87
N ASP A 230 -4.40 4.78 -0.17
CA ASP A 230 -4.37 5.86 0.81
C ASP A 230 -4.52 5.29 2.22
N ARG A 231 -3.39 5.15 2.92
CA ARG A 231 -3.37 4.66 4.32
C ARG A 231 -4.11 5.58 5.30
N PHE A 232 -4.22 6.88 5.02
CA PHE A 232 -4.89 7.84 5.90
C PHE A 232 -6.39 7.95 5.63
N ALA A 233 -6.89 7.29 4.57
CA ALA A 233 -8.32 7.12 4.31
C ALA A 233 -8.91 5.88 5.03
N GLN A 234 -8.07 5.03 5.62
CA GLN A 234 -8.48 3.78 6.26
C GLN A 234 -8.91 3.96 7.72
N ASP A 235 -9.62 2.97 8.25
CA ASP A 235 -10.02 2.92 9.66
C ASP A 235 -8.84 2.92 10.64
N ASN A 236 -7.67 2.49 10.22
CA ASN A 236 -6.44 2.73 10.96
C ASN A 236 -5.30 2.93 9.95
N HIS A 237 -4.27 3.69 10.32
CA HIS A 237 -3.18 4.03 9.40
C HIS A 237 -1.96 3.13 9.59
N ASN A 238 -2.09 2.08 10.40
CA ASN A 238 -1.00 1.18 10.73
C ASN A 238 -0.81 0.15 9.61
N SER A 239 0.43 -0.24 9.42
CA SER A 239 0.80 -1.26 8.45
C SER A 239 1.76 -2.28 9.02
N VAL A 240 1.66 -3.53 8.57
CA VAL A 240 2.67 -4.57 8.80
C VAL A 240 3.24 -5.01 7.47
N THR A 241 4.57 -5.10 7.37
CA THR A 241 5.26 -5.65 6.20
C THR A 241 6.09 -6.87 6.63
N LEU A 242 5.77 -8.04 6.07
CA LEU A 242 6.48 -9.30 6.31
C LEU A 242 7.14 -9.78 5.04
N ALA A 243 8.43 -10.14 5.12
CA ALA A 243 9.21 -10.49 3.93
C ALA A 243 10.48 -11.24 4.29
N ARG A 244 10.84 -12.34 3.61
CA ARG A 244 12.19 -12.90 3.78
C ARG A 244 13.26 -11.92 3.27
N SER A 245 14.51 -12.11 3.71
CA SER A 245 15.65 -11.36 3.19
C SER A 245 15.71 -11.39 1.65
N GLY A 246 15.99 -10.22 1.05
CA GLY A 246 16.09 -10.03 -0.40
C GLY A 246 14.77 -10.01 -1.17
N ALA A 247 13.60 -10.01 -0.51
CA ALA A 247 12.31 -9.98 -1.20
C ALA A 247 11.88 -8.58 -1.70
N GLY A 248 12.59 -7.51 -1.31
CA GLY A 248 12.22 -6.13 -1.66
C GLY A 248 11.54 -5.33 -0.54
N LYS A 249 11.64 -5.80 0.71
CA LYS A 249 11.08 -5.16 1.92
C LYS A 249 11.49 -3.68 2.04
N SER A 250 12.80 -3.41 2.13
CA SER A 250 13.34 -2.06 2.29
C SER A 250 13.06 -1.17 1.09
N PHE A 251 13.02 -1.76 -0.12
CA PHE A 251 12.67 -1.04 -1.34
C PHE A 251 11.23 -0.53 -1.28
N PHE A 252 10.27 -1.39 -0.93
CA PHE A 252 8.87 -1.01 -0.77
C PHE A 252 8.68 0.07 0.30
N THR A 253 9.26 -0.11 1.49
CA THR A 253 9.05 0.79 2.63
C THR A 253 9.64 2.18 2.37
N LYS A 254 10.81 2.25 1.71
CA LYS A 254 11.41 3.52 1.30
C LYS A 254 10.66 4.18 0.15
N LEU A 255 10.14 3.39 -0.81
CA LEU A 255 9.32 3.92 -1.90
C LEU A 255 8.07 4.60 -1.35
N GLU A 256 7.38 3.91 -0.44
CA GLU A 256 6.22 4.47 0.23
C GLU A 256 6.60 5.71 1.05
N ALA A 257 7.67 5.65 1.83
CA ALA A 257 8.13 6.79 2.62
C ALA A 257 8.42 8.01 1.72
N LEU A 258 9.17 7.83 0.64
CA LEU A 258 9.48 8.89 -0.32
C LEU A 258 8.20 9.52 -0.91
N ARG A 259 7.25 8.70 -1.34
CA ARG A 259 5.99 9.18 -1.93
C ARG A 259 5.08 9.88 -0.92
N LEU A 260 5.07 9.45 0.33
CA LEU A 260 4.35 10.14 1.41
C LEU A 260 4.99 11.48 1.78
N LEU A 261 6.32 11.61 1.70
CA LEU A 261 7.01 12.89 1.90
C LEU A 261 6.56 13.92 0.85
N TYR A 262 6.33 13.52 -0.42
CA TYR A 262 5.77 14.40 -1.45
C TYR A 262 4.38 14.95 -1.09
N GLN A 263 3.63 14.21 -0.28
CA GLN A 263 2.29 14.58 0.18
C GLN A 263 2.31 15.34 1.51
N GLY A 264 3.48 15.75 1.98
CA GLY A 264 3.65 16.51 3.21
C GLY A 264 3.47 15.70 4.50
N VAL A 265 3.53 14.37 4.42
CA VAL A 265 3.52 13.50 5.60
C VAL A 265 4.90 13.52 6.24
N GLU A 266 5.00 13.79 7.53
CA GLU A 266 6.28 13.70 8.24
C GLU A 266 6.57 12.24 8.60
N ILE A 267 7.82 11.82 8.43
CA ILE A 267 8.22 10.43 8.65
C ILE A 267 9.33 10.37 9.69
N ALA A 268 9.22 9.40 10.60
CA ALA A 268 10.30 9.04 11.50
C ALA A 268 10.60 7.55 11.36
N VAL A 269 11.88 7.21 11.19
CA VAL A 269 12.35 5.84 10.97
C VAL A 269 13.26 5.43 12.10
N VAL A 270 13.05 4.23 12.63
CA VAL A 270 14.05 3.50 13.43
C VAL A 270 14.67 2.45 12.53
N ASP A 271 15.97 2.60 12.29
CA ASP A 271 16.72 1.91 11.25
C ASP A 271 17.93 1.16 11.85
N PRO A 272 17.83 -0.17 12.05
CA PRO A 272 18.91 -0.94 12.65
C PRO A 272 20.15 -1.11 11.78
N GLU A 273 20.02 -0.99 10.45
CA GLU A 273 21.06 -1.35 9.47
C GLU A 273 21.60 -0.13 8.69
N ASP A 274 21.11 1.08 8.99
CA ASP A 274 21.52 2.34 8.36
C ASP A 274 21.15 2.45 6.87
N GLU A 275 20.11 1.73 6.44
CA GLU A 275 19.65 1.70 5.05
C GLU A 275 19.00 3.03 4.61
N TYR A 276 18.46 3.83 5.52
CA TYR A 276 17.71 5.06 5.19
C TYR A 276 18.60 6.31 5.11
N ALA A 277 19.90 6.20 5.39
CA ALA A 277 20.83 7.35 5.40
C ALA A 277 20.86 8.11 4.06
N ARG A 278 20.95 7.38 2.93
CA ARG A 278 20.96 7.96 1.58
C ARG A 278 19.67 8.72 1.27
N LEU A 279 18.52 8.13 1.61
CA LEU A 279 17.22 8.78 1.45
C LEU A 279 17.12 10.04 2.31
N ALA A 280 17.54 9.97 3.57
CA ALA A 280 17.56 11.12 4.47
C ALA A 280 18.40 12.26 3.92
N TYR A 281 19.60 11.99 3.42
CA TYR A 281 20.45 13.00 2.80
C TYR A 281 19.79 13.63 1.56
N ALA A 282 19.28 12.80 0.65
CA ALA A 282 18.71 13.26 -0.62
C ALA A 282 17.49 14.19 -0.46
N VAL A 283 16.67 13.98 0.57
CA VAL A 283 15.48 14.81 0.83
C VAL A 283 15.73 15.94 1.84
N GLY A 284 16.93 16.06 2.41
CA GLY A 284 17.23 17.03 3.46
C GLY A 284 16.59 16.68 4.81
N GLY A 285 16.48 15.39 5.11
CA GLY A 285 16.07 14.84 6.40
C GLY A 285 17.19 14.86 7.43
N THR A 286 16.82 14.59 8.69
CA THR A 286 17.75 14.48 9.81
C THR A 286 18.14 13.02 10.02
N HIS A 287 19.44 12.73 10.01
CA HIS A 287 19.99 11.40 10.31
C HIS A 287 20.75 11.44 11.63
N LEU A 288 20.31 10.62 12.60
CA LEU A 288 20.91 10.52 13.93
C LEU A 288 21.45 9.12 14.15
N ARG A 289 22.77 9.00 14.28
CA ARG A 289 23.47 7.74 14.51
C ARG A 289 23.63 7.48 16.00
N LEU A 290 22.73 6.69 16.58
CA LEU A 290 22.85 6.30 17.99
C LEU A 290 24.06 5.38 18.16
N GLY A 291 24.90 5.66 19.17
CA GLY A 291 26.15 4.92 19.40
C GLY A 291 27.37 5.47 18.68
N ALA A 292 27.20 6.40 17.72
CA ALA A 292 28.31 7.08 17.11
C ALA A 292 29.05 7.98 18.12
N THR A 293 30.36 8.13 17.94
CA THR A 293 31.19 8.98 18.81
C THR A 293 30.65 10.41 18.84
N GLY A 294 30.43 10.92 20.05
CA GLY A 294 29.90 12.27 20.26
C GLY A 294 28.37 12.39 20.18
N VAL A 295 27.64 11.31 19.85
CA VAL A 295 26.18 11.28 19.88
C VAL A 295 25.71 10.72 21.23
N ARG A 296 25.12 11.58 22.04
CA ARG A 296 24.54 11.25 23.35
C ARG A 296 23.05 11.51 23.39
N TRP A 297 22.33 10.68 24.12
CA TRP A 297 20.90 10.75 24.31
C TRP A 297 20.52 10.58 25.78
N ASN A 298 19.98 11.63 26.39
CA ASN A 298 19.56 11.59 27.78
C ASN A 298 18.10 11.10 27.92
N PRO A 299 17.84 9.91 28.47
CA PRO A 299 16.48 9.41 28.64
C PRO A 299 15.66 10.19 29.67
N PHE A 300 16.29 11.03 30.50
CA PHE A 300 15.62 11.84 31.52
C PHE A 300 15.11 13.18 31.00
N ASP A 301 15.40 13.54 29.75
CA ASP A 301 14.90 14.80 29.20
C ASP A 301 13.38 14.87 29.24
N LEU A 302 12.82 15.96 29.75
CA LEU A 302 11.37 16.16 29.77
C LEU A 302 10.91 16.76 28.42
N PRO A 303 9.79 16.28 27.84
CA PRO A 303 9.17 16.98 26.72
C PRO A 303 8.72 18.39 27.11
N ALA A 304 8.57 19.26 26.12
CA ALA A 304 8.01 20.60 26.33
C ALA A 304 6.60 20.51 26.93
N SER A 305 6.33 21.27 28.00
CA SER A 305 5.01 21.30 28.64
C SER A 305 3.94 21.89 27.72
N HIS A 306 2.80 21.22 27.62
CA HIS A 306 1.66 21.69 26.84
C HIS A 306 0.52 22.31 27.69
N GLY A 307 0.71 22.44 29.01
CA GLY A 307 -0.23 23.09 29.93
C GLY A 307 -0.05 22.64 31.39
N SER A 308 -0.80 23.25 32.31
CA SER A 308 -0.75 22.99 33.75
C SER A 308 -1.30 21.61 34.18
N HIS A 309 -2.04 20.92 33.31
CA HIS A 309 -2.62 19.60 33.58
C HIS A 309 -1.81 18.43 33.01
N ASP A 310 -0.64 18.70 32.43
CA ASP A 310 0.14 17.68 31.73
C ASP A 310 0.97 16.86 32.72
N ASP A 311 0.72 15.57 32.86
CA ASP A 311 1.46 14.70 33.79
C ASP A 311 2.79 14.23 33.15
N VAL A 312 3.68 15.20 32.87
CA VAL A 312 4.94 14.99 32.15
C VAL A 312 5.90 14.15 32.98
N LEU A 313 6.07 14.49 34.25
CA LEU A 313 7.01 13.80 35.14
C LEU A 313 6.61 12.34 35.37
N SER A 314 5.33 12.05 35.62
CA SER A 314 4.91 10.66 35.88
C SER A 314 4.97 9.81 34.61
N ARG A 315 4.60 10.36 33.43
CA ARG A 315 4.79 9.64 32.15
C ARG A 315 6.26 9.35 31.87
N ARG A 316 7.15 10.31 32.18
CA ARG A 316 8.59 10.10 32.05
C ARG A 316 9.11 9.05 33.04
N ALA A 317 8.63 9.04 34.29
CA ALA A 317 8.99 8.02 35.26
C ALA A 317 8.55 6.62 34.81
N LEU A 318 7.33 6.47 34.29
CA LEU A 318 6.85 5.21 33.72
C LEU A 318 7.70 4.76 32.52
N PHE A 319 8.09 5.69 31.64
CA PHE A 319 9.00 5.38 30.54
C PHE A 319 10.37 4.90 31.06
N LEU A 320 10.95 5.58 32.05
CA LEU A 320 12.23 5.18 32.65
C LEU A 320 12.16 3.80 33.30
N GLN A 321 11.02 3.42 33.90
CA GLN A 321 10.82 2.05 34.39
C GLN A 321 10.82 1.03 33.25
N THR A 322 10.13 1.31 32.14
CA THR A 322 10.16 0.47 30.93
C THR A 322 11.57 0.38 30.36
N LEU A 323 12.29 1.50 30.30
CA LEU A 323 13.67 1.57 29.80
C LEU A 323 14.62 0.72 30.66
N VAL A 324 14.58 0.88 31.98
CA VAL A 324 15.41 0.09 32.90
C VAL A 324 15.06 -1.39 32.80
N ALA A 325 13.79 -1.76 32.75
CA ALA A 325 13.40 -3.17 32.54
C ALA A 325 13.99 -3.74 31.23
N THR A 326 13.98 -2.94 30.16
CA THR A 326 14.55 -3.33 28.85
C THR A 326 16.08 -3.42 28.90
N MET A 327 16.75 -2.47 29.57
CA MET A 327 18.21 -2.49 29.78
C MET A 327 18.70 -3.72 30.56
N LEU A 328 17.84 -4.27 31.42
CA LEU A 328 18.15 -5.44 32.24
C LEU A 328 17.71 -6.77 31.58
N GLY A 329 17.08 -6.72 30.41
CA GLY A 329 16.62 -7.90 29.67
C GLY A 329 15.55 -8.72 30.40
N GLY A 330 14.73 -8.08 31.23
CA GLY A 330 13.75 -8.82 32.04
C GLY A 330 12.78 -7.97 32.88
N PRO A 331 11.65 -8.56 33.32
CA PRO A 331 10.66 -7.85 34.10
C PRO A 331 11.18 -7.54 35.51
N LEU A 332 11.01 -6.29 35.93
CA LEU A 332 11.30 -5.88 37.30
C LEU A 332 10.29 -6.50 38.28
N THR A 333 10.78 -7.04 39.41
CA THR A 333 9.94 -7.51 40.52
C THR A 333 9.17 -6.35 41.16
N PRO A 334 8.02 -6.60 41.84
CA PRO A 334 7.28 -5.52 42.49
C PRO A 334 8.11 -4.66 43.48
N PRO A 335 8.99 -5.24 44.32
CA PRO A 335 9.89 -4.45 45.18
C PRO A 335 10.90 -3.60 44.40
N GLN A 336 11.46 -4.15 43.30
CA GLN A 336 12.36 -3.41 42.42
C GLN A 336 11.63 -2.25 41.73
N ARG A 337 10.39 -2.46 41.24
CA ARG A 337 9.56 -1.41 40.62
C ARG A 337 9.28 -0.27 41.60
N ALA A 338 8.84 -0.57 42.82
CA ALA A 338 8.55 0.45 43.84
C ALA A 338 9.81 1.23 44.25
N THR A 339 10.95 0.54 44.37
CA THR A 339 12.24 1.15 44.67
C THR A 339 12.70 2.05 43.52
N LEU A 340 12.59 1.58 42.28
CA LEU A 340 12.96 2.33 41.09
C LEU A 340 12.11 3.58 40.92
N ASP A 341 10.79 3.49 41.14
CA ASP A 341 9.88 4.64 41.09
C ASP A 341 10.30 5.73 42.08
N SER A 342 10.53 5.35 43.33
CA SER A 342 10.99 6.26 44.39
C SER A 342 12.35 6.88 44.06
N ALA A 343 13.28 6.09 43.50
CA ALA A 343 14.60 6.57 43.11
C ALA A 343 14.53 7.54 41.92
N ILE A 344 13.69 7.29 40.91
CA ILE A 344 13.49 8.21 39.78
C ILE A 344 12.96 9.55 40.28
N LEU A 345 11.91 9.55 41.12
CA LEU A 345 11.35 10.78 41.67
C LEU A 345 12.37 11.55 42.52
N THR A 346 13.14 10.84 43.35
CA THR A 346 14.23 11.43 44.14
C THR A 346 15.30 12.06 43.23
N THR A 347 15.64 11.40 42.13
CA THR A 347 16.63 11.87 41.15
C THR A 347 16.20 13.19 40.51
N TYR A 348 14.94 13.31 40.08
CA TYR A 348 14.40 14.59 39.58
C TYR A 348 14.36 15.65 40.67
N GLN A 349 13.94 15.29 41.89
CA GLN A 349 13.87 16.23 43.01
C GLN A 349 15.24 16.82 43.36
N GLN A 350 16.30 16.00 43.33
CA GLN A 350 17.68 16.43 43.53
C GLN A 350 18.19 17.37 42.43
N ALA A 351 17.72 17.18 41.18
CA ALA A 351 17.94 18.12 40.08
C ALA A 351 17.04 19.38 40.17
N GLY A 352 16.22 19.49 41.23
CA GLY A 352 15.29 20.60 41.43
C GLY A 352 14.08 20.56 40.49
N ILE A 353 13.78 19.41 39.88
CA ILE A 353 12.61 19.20 39.02
C ILE A 353 11.52 18.57 39.88
N THR A 354 10.33 19.19 39.90
CA THR A 354 9.20 18.75 40.72
C THR A 354 7.93 18.64 39.88
N ARG A 355 6.77 18.47 40.51
CA ARG A 355 5.47 18.50 39.82
C ARG A 355 5.09 19.89 39.29
N ASP A 356 5.78 20.94 39.73
CA ASP A 356 5.57 22.31 39.22
C ASP A 356 6.16 22.44 37.80
N PRO A 357 5.34 22.74 36.78
CA PRO A 357 5.79 22.94 35.40
C PRO A 357 6.88 24.00 35.23
N ALA A 358 6.96 25.00 36.12
CA ALA A 358 8.00 26.02 36.07
C ALA A 358 9.42 25.43 36.27
N THR A 359 9.51 24.24 36.88
CA THR A 359 10.79 23.56 37.11
C THR A 359 11.27 22.71 35.93
N TRP A 360 10.41 22.42 34.94
CA TRP A 360 10.72 21.44 33.88
C TRP A 360 11.70 21.94 32.81
N ALA A 361 12.02 23.23 32.80
CA ALA A 361 13.05 23.80 31.94
C ALA A 361 14.48 23.65 32.52
N ARG A 362 14.61 23.15 33.76
CA ARG A 362 15.91 22.90 34.39
C ARG A 362 16.62 21.74 33.69
N PRO A 363 17.97 21.69 33.72
CA PRO A 363 18.71 20.57 33.18
C PRO A 363 18.23 19.24 33.78
N ALA A 364 17.89 18.29 32.91
CA ALA A 364 17.47 16.97 33.35
C ALA A 364 18.64 16.23 34.04
N PRO A 365 18.36 15.39 35.05
CA PRO A 365 19.38 14.55 35.66
C PRO A 365 19.92 13.52 34.64
N LEU A 366 21.02 12.85 35.01
CA LEU A 366 21.64 11.81 34.20
C LEU A 366 21.38 10.42 34.81
N LEU A 367 21.63 9.38 34.01
CA LEU A 367 21.53 7.99 34.47
C LEU A 367 22.45 7.70 35.67
N SER A 368 23.61 8.34 35.73
CA SER A 368 24.52 8.26 36.88
C SER A 368 23.87 8.72 38.18
N ASN A 369 23.03 9.76 38.14
CA ASN A 369 22.32 10.25 39.32
C ASN A 369 21.27 9.24 39.80
N LEU A 370 20.58 8.55 38.88
CA LEU A 370 19.65 7.48 39.23
C LEU A 370 20.38 6.31 39.91
N VAL A 371 21.53 5.90 39.38
CA VAL A 371 22.34 4.83 39.97
C VAL A 371 22.76 5.20 41.40
N THR A 372 23.13 6.46 41.66
CA THR A 372 23.40 6.94 43.03
C THR A 372 22.15 6.88 43.91
N ALA A 373 20.99 7.35 43.43
CA ALA A 373 19.75 7.33 44.20
C ALA A 373 19.28 5.90 44.55
N LEU A 374 19.54 4.93 43.69
CA LEU A 374 19.20 3.52 43.89
C LEU A 374 20.01 2.86 45.03
N GLN A 375 21.20 3.36 45.37
CA GLN A 375 22.04 2.77 46.43
C GLN A 375 21.44 2.87 47.84
N ALA A 376 20.40 3.69 48.03
CA ALA A 376 19.77 3.92 49.33
C ALA A 376 19.00 2.71 49.90
N SER A 377 18.74 1.67 49.11
CA SER A 377 18.03 0.46 49.55
C SER A 377 18.66 -0.81 48.98
N LYS A 378 18.42 -1.96 49.64
CA LYS A 378 18.98 -3.25 49.19
C LYS A 378 18.50 -3.66 47.78
N PRO A 379 17.18 -3.66 47.45
CA PRO A 379 16.73 -3.95 46.08
C PRO A 379 17.25 -2.94 45.05
N GLY A 380 17.45 -1.69 45.47
CA GLY A 380 17.99 -0.64 44.62
C GLY A 380 19.48 -0.83 44.33
N ALA A 381 20.27 -1.27 45.32
CA ALA A 381 21.69 -1.57 45.14
C ALA A 381 21.93 -2.68 44.10
N GLU A 382 21.05 -3.68 44.02
CA GLU A 382 21.08 -4.72 42.98
C GLU A 382 20.85 -4.11 41.59
N LEU A 383 19.81 -3.27 41.44
CA LEU A 383 19.54 -2.56 40.19
C LEU A 383 20.70 -1.62 39.79
N ALA A 384 21.24 -0.87 40.74
CA ALA A 384 22.39 0.01 40.53
C ALA A 384 23.61 -0.75 40.01
N THR A 385 23.87 -1.94 40.58
CA THR A 385 24.97 -2.80 40.14
C THR A 385 24.76 -3.24 38.68
N GLN A 386 23.55 -3.66 38.33
CA GLN A 386 23.23 -4.10 36.97
C GLN A 386 23.23 -2.94 35.95
N LEU A 387 23.01 -1.70 36.39
CA LEU A 387 23.07 -0.51 35.53
C LEU A 387 24.49 0.04 35.31
N THR A 388 25.49 -0.47 36.03
CA THR A 388 26.90 -0.06 35.91
C THR A 388 27.42 -0.03 34.45
N PRO A 389 27.13 -1.01 33.58
CA PRO A 389 27.57 -1.01 32.18
C PRO A 389 27.13 0.23 31.38
N TYR A 390 26.00 0.84 31.75
CA TYR A 390 25.43 2.01 31.08
C TYR A 390 25.92 3.35 31.61
N VAL A 391 26.65 3.36 32.73
CA VAL A 391 27.13 4.59 33.39
C VAL A 391 28.65 4.68 33.34
N THR A 392 29.35 3.63 33.77
CA THR A 392 30.82 3.61 33.82
C THR A 392 31.45 2.54 32.93
N GLY A 393 30.63 1.62 32.40
CA GLY A 393 31.10 0.53 31.54
C GLY A 393 30.96 0.80 30.05
N SER A 394 30.85 -0.30 29.29
CA SER A 394 30.97 -0.32 27.83
C SER A 394 29.88 0.44 27.07
N TYR A 395 28.71 0.66 27.66
CA TYR A 395 27.57 1.33 27.00
C TYR A 395 27.44 2.79 27.38
N ARG A 396 28.35 3.34 28.18
CA ARG A 396 28.23 4.70 28.72
C ARG A 396 28.10 5.75 27.62
N GLU A 397 28.75 5.58 26.47
CA GLU A 397 28.89 6.67 25.49
C GLU A 397 27.55 7.22 25.00
N LEU A 398 26.52 6.38 24.91
CA LEU A 398 25.17 6.82 24.53
C LEU A 398 24.47 7.61 25.66
N PHE A 399 24.75 7.30 26.93
CA PHE A 399 24.00 7.77 28.11
C PHE A 399 24.76 8.78 28.99
N ASP A 400 26.07 8.91 28.80
CA ASP A 400 26.99 9.70 29.64
C ASP A 400 26.98 11.18 29.26
N GLY A 401 25.81 11.81 29.40
CA GLY A 401 25.67 13.25 29.27
C GLY A 401 24.31 13.71 28.77
N PRO A 402 24.14 15.04 28.63
CA PRO A 402 22.94 15.63 28.05
C PRO A 402 22.77 15.23 26.59
N THR A 403 21.53 15.27 26.11
CA THR A 403 21.23 15.03 24.69
C THR A 403 21.98 16.02 23.81
N THR A 404 22.69 15.48 22.83
CA THR A 404 23.58 16.24 21.94
C THR A 404 22.84 16.91 20.79
N THR A 405 21.87 16.22 20.21
CA THR A 405 21.12 16.69 19.03
C THR A 405 19.64 16.47 19.25
N THR A 406 18.84 17.52 19.08
CA THR A 406 17.37 17.42 19.07
C THR A 406 16.91 17.22 17.62
N PRO A 407 16.32 16.07 17.27
CA PRO A 407 15.95 15.80 15.89
C PRO A 407 14.71 16.61 15.48
N ALA A 408 14.78 17.24 14.31
CA ALA A 408 13.71 18.05 13.72
C ALA A 408 13.61 17.80 12.21
N GLY A 409 12.58 18.35 11.56
CA GLY A 409 12.39 18.23 10.11
C GLY A 409 11.35 17.20 9.69
N HIS A 410 11.17 17.06 8.38
CA HIS A 410 10.10 16.29 7.75
C HIS A 410 10.42 14.79 7.65
N LEU A 411 11.70 14.41 7.57
CA LEU A 411 12.17 13.04 7.74
C LEU A 411 13.19 13.00 8.89
N ILE A 412 13.00 12.10 9.85
CA ILE A 412 13.99 11.79 10.90
C ILE A 412 14.34 10.30 10.81
N VAL A 413 15.62 9.97 10.78
CA VAL A 413 16.11 8.59 10.79
C VAL A 413 17.00 8.40 12.01
N PHE A 414 16.62 7.47 12.89
CA PHE A 414 17.44 6.99 14.00
C PHE A 414 18.14 5.71 13.56
N SER A 415 19.44 5.82 13.27
CA SER A 415 20.28 4.69 12.93
C SER A 415 20.82 4.01 14.19
N LEU A 416 20.70 2.68 14.26
CA LEU A 416 21.19 1.87 15.38
C LEU A 416 22.42 1.04 14.99
N ARG A 417 22.98 1.25 13.79
CA ARG A 417 24.10 0.46 13.25
C ARG A 417 25.35 0.52 14.13
N ASP A 418 25.60 1.67 14.76
CA ASP A 418 26.75 1.87 15.63
C ASP A 418 26.53 1.32 17.06
N LEU A 419 25.33 0.79 17.37
CA LEU A 419 25.04 0.15 18.65
C LEU A 419 25.40 -1.35 18.63
N PRO A 420 26.02 -1.88 19.70
CA PRO A 420 26.11 -3.31 19.93
C PRO A 420 24.72 -3.97 19.90
N GLU A 421 24.67 -5.20 19.40
CA GLU A 421 23.43 -5.97 19.22
C GLU A 421 22.63 -6.08 20.54
N GLU A 422 23.34 -6.25 21.66
CA GLU A 422 22.77 -6.42 23.00
C GLU A 422 21.98 -5.19 23.48
N ILE A 423 22.25 -4.00 22.93
CA ILE A 423 21.56 -2.76 23.32
C ILE A 423 20.71 -2.17 22.20
N LYS A 424 20.59 -2.83 21.04
CA LYS A 424 19.72 -2.35 19.94
C LYS A 424 18.26 -2.24 20.39
N ALA A 425 17.75 -3.17 21.20
CA ALA A 425 16.40 -3.07 21.76
C ALA A 425 16.21 -1.80 22.62
N VAL A 426 17.22 -1.44 23.41
CA VAL A 426 17.24 -0.21 24.21
C VAL A 426 17.28 1.02 23.29
N GLY A 427 18.13 1.01 22.25
CA GLY A 427 18.21 2.06 21.24
C GLY A 427 16.87 2.27 20.51
N THR A 428 16.22 1.19 20.08
CA THR A 428 14.88 1.22 19.46
C THR A 428 13.86 1.86 20.39
N LEU A 429 13.84 1.48 21.68
CA LEU A 429 12.92 2.05 22.66
C LEU A 429 13.15 3.56 22.88
N LEU A 430 14.41 3.99 22.95
CA LEU A 430 14.76 5.42 23.07
C LEU A 430 14.33 6.23 21.85
N ALA A 431 14.60 5.71 20.65
CA ALA A 431 14.19 6.33 19.40
C ALA A 431 12.66 6.43 19.32
N LEU A 432 11.94 5.35 19.65
CA LEU A 432 10.48 5.36 19.65
C LEU A 432 9.89 6.33 20.68
N ASP A 433 10.49 6.48 21.87
CA ASP A 433 10.07 7.51 22.82
C ASP A 433 10.28 8.92 22.26
N ALA A 434 11.44 9.18 21.67
CA ALA A 434 11.75 10.46 21.04
C ALA A 434 10.71 10.83 19.98
N ILE A 435 10.40 9.88 19.11
CA ILE A 435 9.41 10.01 18.05
C ILE A 435 8.02 10.22 18.65
N TRP A 436 7.64 9.40 19.63
CA TRP A 436 6.30 9.43 20.21
C TRP A 436 6.02 10.74 20.94
N ARG A 437 7.02 11.35 21.58
CA ARG A 437 6.88 12.68 22.19
C ARG A 437 6.53 13.76 21.18
N ARG A 438 7.10 13.68 19.98
CA ARG A 438 6.74 14.57 18.86
C ARG A 438 5.34 14.24 18.34
N VAL A 439 5.05 12.97 18.07
CA VAL A 439 3.75 12.52 17.54
C VAL A 439 2.59 12.87 18.48
N ALA A 440 2.77 12.69 19.78
CA ALA A 440 1.74 12.90 20.78
C ALA A 440 1.49 14.38 21.13
N ASN A 441 2.32 15.31 20.62
CA ASN A 441 2.19 16.74 20.89
C ASN A 441 0.88 17.29 20.31
N PRO A 442 -0.07 17.74 21.16
CA PRO A 442 -1.38 18.21 20.69
C PRO A 442 -1.32 19.56 19.94
N ARG A 443 -0.24 20.34 20.11
CA ARG A 443 -0.05 21.63 19.43
C ARG A 443 0.52 21.51 18.02
N ASP A 444 1.01 20.33 17.66
CA ASP A 444 1.64 20.07 16.36
C ASP A 444 1.04 18.81 15.72
N ARG A 445 -0.24 18.93 15.36
CA ARG A 445 -1.01 17.86 14.70
C ARG A 445 -0.77 17.88 13.20
N ARG A 446 -0.18 16.81 12.68
CA ARG A 446 0.10 16.58 11.26
C ARG A 446 -0.04 15.10 10.94
N LYS A 447 -0.20 14.77 9.65
CA LYS A 447 -0.07 13.38 9.19
C LYS A 447 1.36 12.91 9.45
N ARG A 448 1.51 11.80 10.16
CA ARG A 448 2.82 11.23 10.48
C ARG A 448 2.90 9.73 10.21
N LEU A 449 4.06 9.26 9.79
CA LEU A 449 4.37 7.84 9.71
C LEU A 449 5.56 7.52 10.61
N VAL A 450 5.38 6.56 11.52
CA VAL A 450 6.46 6.00 12.33
C VAL A 450 6.82 4.64 11.73
N VAL A 451 8.03 4.52 11.20
CA VAL A 451 8.56 3.32 10.57
C VAL A 451 9.49 2.64 11.57
N VAL A 452 9.22 1.38 11.90
CA VAL A 452 10.05 0.56 12.77
C VAL A 452 10.56 -0.60 11.94
N ASP A 453 11.79 -0.47 11.45
CA ASP A 453 12.46 -1.54 10.72
C ASP A 453 13.06 -2.56 11.69
N GLU A 454 13.02 -3.84 11.31
CA GLU A 454 13.29 -5.01 12.16
C GLU A 454 12.67 -4.90 13.57
N ALA A 455 11.36 -4.64 13.62
CA ALA A 455 10.65 -4.45 14.87
C ALA A 455 10.75 -5.66 15.83
N TRP A 456 11.11 -6.86 15.33
CA TRP A 456 11.34 -8.04 16.15
C TRP A 456 12.41 -7.82 17.23
N LEU A 457 13.40 -6.94 16.98
CA LEU A 457 14.44 -6.58 17.96
C LEU A 457 13.85 -6.11 19.29
N LEU A 458 12.78 -5.30 19.22
CA LEU A 458 12.08 -4.82 20.41
C LEU A 458 11.04 -5.82 20.93
N MET A 459 10.47 -6.65 20.04
CA MET A 459 9.41 -7.60 20.41
C MET A 459 9.91 -8.76 21.29
N LYS A 460 11.21 -9.06 21.26
CA LYS A 460 11.85 -10.03 22.17
C LYS A 460 11.74 -9.61 23.63
N GLU A 461 11.65 -8.31 23.89
CA GLU A 461 11.54 -7.74 25.23
C GLU A 461 10.07 -7.46 25.59
N ALA A 462 9.56 -8.09 26.65
CA ALA A 462 8.13 -8.01 27.00
C ALA A 462 7.62 -6.57 27.23
N GLU A 463 8.43 -5.72 27.86
CA GLU A 463 8.08 -4.31 28.10
C GLU A 463 8.22 -3.47 26.82
N GLY A 464 9.16 -3.82 25.94
CA GLY A 464 9.31 -3.23 24.60
C GLY A 464 8.12 -3.53 23.68
N ALA A 465 7.72 -4.81 23.61
CA ALA A 465 6.52 -5.24 22.87
C ALA A 465 5.25 -4.53 23.35
N ARG A 466 5.08 -4.37 24.67
CA ARG A 466 3.96 -3.60 25.25
C ARG A 466 4.00 -2.12 24.86
N PHE A 467 5.19 -1.53 24.76
CA PHE A 467 5.35 -0.15 24.31
C PHE A 467 4.89 0.00 22.86
N LEU A 468 5.37 -0.86 21.95
CA LEU A 468 4.99 -0.84 20.54
C LEU A 468 3.48 -1.08 20.35
N PHE A 469 2.89 -2.02 21.11
CA PHE A 469 1.45 -2.27 21.09
C PHE A 469 0.62 -1.06 21.54
N ARG A 470 1.04 -0.36 22.61
CA ARG A 470 0.38 0.87 23.05
C ARG A 470 0.46 1.97 21.98
N MET A 471 1.60 2.09 21.33
CA MET A 471 1.79 3.01 20.21
C MET A 471 0.83 2.69 19.05
N ALA A 472 0.75 1.42 18.63
CA ALA A 472 -0.14 0.96 17.56
C ALA A 472 -1.62 1.34 17.84
N LYS A 473 -2.09 1.15 19.08
CA LYS A 473 -3.45 1.52 19.50
C LYS A 473 -3.70 3.02 19.57
N ALA A 474 -2.66 3.81 19.80
CA ALA A 474 -2.79 5.26 19.99
C ALA A 474 -2.55 6.05 18.69
N ALA A 475 -1.75 5.54 17.75
CA ALA A 475 -1.28 6.24 16.55
C ALA A 475 -2.40 6.97 15.80
N ARG A 476 -3.52 6.29 15.53
CA ARG A 476 -4.69 6.88 14.86
C ARG A 476 -5.20 8.16 15.54
N LYS A 477 -5.25 8.19 16.88
CA LYS A 477 -5.74 9.34 17.67
C LYS A 477 -4.85 10.58 17.52
N HIS A 478 -3.60 10.39 17.08
CA HIS A 478 -2.61 11.43 16.87
C HIS A 478 -2.35 11.70 15.37
N TRP A 479 -3.26 11.26 14.49
CA TRP A 479 -3.10 11.37 13.04
C TRP A 479 -1.82 10.71 12.49
N ALA A 480 -1.36 9.67 13.20
CA ALA A 480 -0.18 8.92 12.85
C ALA A 480 -0.52 7.49 12.40
N GLY A 481 0.37 6.90 11.61
CA GLY A 481 0.43 5.47 11.34
C GLY A 481 1.71 4.86 11.90
N LEU A 482 1.64 3.62 12.36
CA LEU A 482 2.80 2.80 12.71
C LEU A 482 3.03 1.76 11.60
N ALA A 483 4.18 1.80 10.94
CA ALA A 483 4.64 0.78 10.00
C ALA A 483 5.64 -0.14 10.69
N VAL A 484 5.21 -1.38 10.95
CA VAL A 484 6.03 -2.43 11.56
C VAL A 484 6.56 -3.32 10.45
N ILE A 485 7.88 -3.43 10.36
CA ILE A 485 8.55 -4.16 9.28
C ILE A 485 9.45 -5.23 9.92
N THR A 486 9.36 -6.47 9.44
CA THR A 486 10.18 -7.56 9.97
C THR A 486 10.48 -8.60 8.90
N GLN A 487 11.69 -9.16 8.95
CA GLN A 487 12.02 -10.36 8.17
C GLN A 487 11.60 -11.66 8.87
N ASP A 488 11.53 -11.62 10.19
CA ASP A 488 11.14 -12.75 11.01
C ASP A 488 9.63 -12.67 11.32
N ALA A 489 8.84 -13.35 10.50
CA ALA A 489 7.41 -13.48 10.72
C ALA A 489 7.09 -14.37 11.94
N ALA A 490 7.94 -15.36 12.25
CA ALA A 490 7.71 -16.28 13.36
C ALA A 490 7.86 -15.55 14.71
N ASP A 491 8.87 -14.70 14.85
CA ASP A 491 9.09 -13.90 16.05
C ASP A 491 7.93 -12.91 16.31
N LEU A 492 7.39 -12.28 15.26
CA LEU A 492 6.23 -11.39 15.40
C LEU A 492 4.94 -12.17 15.70
N LEU A 493 4.66 -13.25 14.96
CA LEU A 493 3.40 -14.00 15.08
C LEU A 493 3.37 -14.97 16.27
N GLY A 494 4.53 -15.27 16.86
CA GLY A 494 4.68 -16.20 17.98
C GLY A 494 4.20 -15.67 19.33
N THR A 495 3.82 -14.39 19.42
CA THR A 495 3.37 -13.76 20.68
C THR A 495 1.98 -13.14 20.56
N ASP A 496 1.18 -13.18 21.63
CA ASP A 496 -0.14 -12.54 21.69
C ASP A 496 -0.08 -11.05 21.35
N LEU A 497 0.98 -10.36 21.81
CA LEU A 497 1.18 -8.94 21.54
C LEU A 497 1.50 -8.68 20.07
N GLY A 498 2.34 -9.50 19.45
CA GLY A 498 2.67 -9.35 18.03
C GLY A 498 1.49 -9.65 17.13
N GLN A 499 0.71 -10.71 17.41
CA GLN A 499 -0.56 -10.96 16.73
C GLN A 499 -1.54 -9.79 16.90
N ALA A 500 -1.60 -9.19 18.09
CA ALA A 500 -2.44 -8.02 18.32
C ALA A 500 -1.96 -6.79 17.55
N ILE A 501 -0.65 -6.61 17.32
CA ILE A 501 -0.11 -5.54 16.46
C ILE A 501 -0.56 -5.77 15.01
N VAL A 502 -0.43 -7.00 14.50
CA VAL A 502 -0.88 -7.37 13.14
C VAL A 502 -2.38 -7.11 12.96
N ALA A 503 -3.20 -7.54 13.92
CA ALA A 503 -4.64 -7.31 13.88
C ALA A 503 -5.04 -5.83 13.94
N ASN A 504 -4.19 -4.96 14.49
CA ASN A 504 -4.40 -3.50 14.52
C ASN A 504 -3.85 -2.77 13.28
N ALA A 505 -3.37 -3.50 12.26
CA ALA A 505 -2.92 -2.94 10.99
C ALA A 505 -3.98 -3.14 9.89
N ALA A 506 -4.46 -2.03 9.33
CA ALA A 506 -5.40 -2.02 8.21
C ALA A 506 -4.73 -2.45 6.91
N SER A 507 -3.42 -2.17 6.79
CA SER A 507 -2.63 -2.53 5.62
C SER A 507 -1.64 -3.61 6.00
N GLN A 508 -1.70 -4.76 5.34
CA GLN A 508 -0.77 -5.85 5.57
C GLN A 508 -0.12 -6.20 4.24
N ILE A 509 1.19 -6.09 4.17
CA ILE A 509 1.97 -6.27 2.95
C ILE A 509 2.84 -7.51 3.15
N LEU A 510 2.54 -8.56 2.41
CA LEU A 510 3.23 -9.83 2.48
C LEU A 510 4.05 -9.98 1.19
N LEU A 511 5.37 -9.88 1.29
CA LEU A 511 6.25 -10.21 0.17
C LEU A 511 6.63 -11.69 0.24
N ARG A 512 7.53 -12.13 -0.64
CA ARG A 512 8.04 -13.51 -0.65
C ARG A 512 8.35 -14.04 0.75
N GLN A 513 7.86 -15.23 1.06
CA GLN A 513 8.05 -15.89 2.36
C GLN A 513 9.01 -17.09 2.26
N ALA A 514 9.59 -17.46 3.39
CA ALA A 514 10.32 -18.72 3.50
C ALA A 514 9.33 -19.89 3.69
N PRO A 515 9.60 -21.09 3.13
CA PRO A 515 8.73 -22.27 3.29
C PRO A 515 8.44 -22.63 4.74
N GLN A 516 9.35 -22.35 5.67
CA GLN A 516 9.18 -22.63 7.09
C GLN A 516 8.21 -21.64 7.78
N ALA A 517 8.05 -20.43 7.24
CA ALA A 517 7.20 -19.39 7.80
C ALA A 517 5.78 -19.37 7.19
N ILE A 518 5.60 -19.97 6.00
CA ILE A 518 4.36 -19.82 5.22
C ILE A 518 3.12 -20.36 5.94
N THR A 519 3.24 -21.39 6.77
CA THR A 519 2.11 -21.92 7.54
C THR A 519 1.65 -20.91 8.59
N ALA A 520 2.57 -20.38 9.39
CA ALA A 520 2.25 -19.39 10.43
C ALA A 520 1.67 -18.10 9.83
N VAL A 521 2.26 -17.62 8.72
CA VAL A 521 1.72 -16.48 7.96
C VAL A 521 0.35 -16.83 7.36
N GLY A 522 0.22 -18.01 6.75
CA GLY A 522 -1.04 -18.45 6.17
C GLY A 522 -2.19 -18.50 7.17
N ASP A 523 -1.92 -18.95 8.39
CA ASP A 523 -2.91 -19.06 9.45
C ASP A 523 -3.23 -17.69 10.07
N ALA A 524 -2.21 -16.87 10.34
CA ALA A 524 -2.40 -15.53 10.92
C ALA A 524 -3.18 -14.58 10.00
N PHE A 525 -3.02 -14.73 8.69
CA PHE A 525 -3.62 -13.86 7.68
C PHE A 525 -4.82 -14.52 6.96
N ASN A 526 -5.23 -15.73 7.35
CA ASN A 526 -6.28 -16.51 6.67
C ASN A 526 -6.05 -16.61 5.15
N LEU A 527 -4.84 -17.02 4.75
CA LEU A 527 -4.48 -17.16 3.34
C LEU A 527 -4.99 -18.49 2.77
N SER A 528 -5.57 -18.40 1.58
CA SER A 528 -5.88 -19.54 0.72
C SER A 528 -4.60 -20.24 0.25
N ASP A 529 -4.74 -21.48 -0.22
CA ASP A 529 -3.61 -22.25 -0.75
C ASP A 529 -2.95 -21.55 -1.97
N GLY A 530 -3.76 -20.87 -2.80
CA GLY A 530 -3.27 -20.09 -3.93
C GLY A 530 -2.43 -18.89 -3.50
N GLU A 531 -2.87 -18.15 -2.47
CA GLU A 531 -2.10 -17.03 -1.91
C GLU A 531 -0.82 -17.50 -1.22
N ARG A 532 -0.87 -18.63 -0.52
CA ARG A 532 0.32 -19.26 0.07
C ARG A 532 1.33 -19.63 -1.02
N GLN A 533 0.86 -20.25 -2.11
CA GLN A 533 1.70 -20.63 -3.24
C GLN A 533 2.29 -19.39 -3.94
N PHE A 534 1.49 -18.33 -4.12
CA PHE A 534 1.98 -17.06 -4.64
C PHE A 534 3.13 -16.51 -3.78
N LEU A 535 2.97 -16.42 -2.46
CA LEU A 535 4.02 -15.91 -1.57
C LEU A 535 5.29 -16.77 -1.55
N LEU A 536 5.20 -18.06 -1.86
CA LEU A 536 6.38 -18.93 -2.01
C LEU A 536 7.11 -18.72 -3.33
N ALA A 537 6.36 -18.47 -4.41
CA ALA A 537 6.87 -18.32 -5.76
C ALA A 537 7.20 -16.87 -6.15
N ALA A 538 6.72 -15.89 -5.39
CA ALA A 538 6.82 -14.46 -5.67
C ALA A 538 8.26 -14.04 -6.03
N GLU A 539 8.40 -13.16 -7.02
CA GLU A 539 9.69 -12.57 -7.38
C GLU A 539 10.06 -11.38 -6.46
N LYS A 540 11.27 -10.85 -6.60
CA LYS A 540 11.70 -9.64 -5.86
C LYS A 540 10.80 -8.48 -6.29
N GLY A 541 10.15 -7.83 -5.32
CA GLY A 541 9.22 -6.73 -5.60
C GLY A 541 7.77 -7.16 -5.85
N GLU A 542 7.44 -8.45 -5.78
CA GLU A 542 6.04 -8.89 -5.76
C GLU A 542 5.52 -9.01 -4.33
N ALA A 543 4.27 -8.59 -4.13
CA ALA A 543 3.63 -8.57 -2.82
C ALA A 543 2.14 -8.93 -2.91
N LEU A 544 1.64 -9.61 -1.89
CA LEU A 544 0.22 -9.71 -1.60
C LEU A 544 -0.13 -8.63 -0.57
N MET A 545 -0.99 -7.70 -0.95
CA MET A 545 -1.53 -6.70 -0.06
C MET A 545 -2.91 -7.11 0.43
N VAL A 546 -3.10 -7.10 1.74
CA VAL A 546 -4.39 -7.27 2.42
C VAL A 546 -4.81 -5.92 2.99
N ALA A 547 -5.98 -5.47 2.56
CA ALA A 547 -6.57 -4.17 2.82
C ALA A 547 -7.92 -4.34 3.54
N GLY A 548 -7.89 -4.43 4.87
CA GLY A 548 -9.07 -4.78 5.66
C GLY A 548 -9.49 -6.27 5.53
N PRO A 549 -10.70 -6.64 5.97
CA PRO A 549 -11.09 -8.05 6.14
C PRO A 549 -11.35 -8.81 4.82
N ALA A 550 -11.60 -8.11 3.70
CA ALA A 550 -12.07 -8.74 2.47
C ALA A 550 -11.26 -8.39 1.20
N ASN A 551 -10.50 -7.28 1.19
CA ASN A 551 -9.81 -6.86 -0.04
C ASN A 551 -8.38 -7.37 -0.04
N ARG A 552 -8.03 -8.11 -1.08
CA ARG A 552 -6.69 -8.65 -1.29
C ARG A 552 -6.29 -8.50 -2.73
N ILE A 553 -5.06 -8.03 -2.95
CA ILE A 553 -4.54 -7.80 -4.29
C ILE A 553 -3.07 -8.22 -4.33
N ALA A 554 -2.73 -9.05 -5.31
CA ALA A 554 -1.35 -9.32 -5.65
C ALA A 554 -0.85 -8.17 -6.54
N LEU A 555 0.34 -7.65 -6.25
CA LEU A 555 0.91 -6.50 -6.94
C LEU A 555 2.40 -6.68 -7.21
N SER A 556 2.87 -6.05 -8.28
CA SER A 556 4.28 -5.82 -8.57
C SER A 556 4.62 -4.38 -8.22
N ILE A 557 5.58 -4.19 -7.33
CA ILE A 557 6.02 -2.88 -6.84
C ILE A 557 6.81 -2.18 -7.94
N VAL A 558 6.36 -0.97 -8.32
CA VAL A 558 6.97 -0.21 -9.41
C VAL A 558 7.44 1.17 -8.92
N ALA A 559 8.70 1.47 -9.19
CA ALA A 559 9.32 2.77 -8.97
C ALA A 559 9.84 3.33 -10.30
N SER A 560 9.83 4.66 -10.44
CA SER A 560 10.55 5.32 -11.53
C SER A 560 12.07 5.14 -11.36
N PRO A 561 12.88 5.28 -12.43
CA PRO A 561 14.34 5.18 -12.32
C PRO A 561 14.94 6.14 -11.28
N SER A 562 14.40 7.36 -11.18
CA SER A 562 14.85 8.35 -10.20
C SER A 562 14.52 7.96 -8.76
N GLU A 563 13.33 7.39 -8.52
CA GLU A 563 12.98 6.86 -7.20
C GLU A 563 13.86 5.66 -6.84
N ALA A 564 14.05 4.72 -7.76
CA ALA A 564 14.85 3.51 -7.55
C ALA A 564 16.30 3.84 -7.13
N ALA A 565 16.94 4.81 -7.78
CA ALA A 565 18.30 5.25 -7.46
C ALA A 565 18.46 5.86 -6.05
N LEU A 566 17.36 6.37 -5.47
CA LEU A 566 17.37 6.95 -4.12
C LEU A 566 17.12 5.91 -3.04
N ILE A 567 16.33 4.88 -3.34
CA ILE A 567 15.81 3.94 -2.33
C ILE A 567 16.48 2.56 -2.36
N THR A 568 17.29 2.27 -3.37
CA THR A 568 17.95 0.97 -3.50
C THR A 568 18.78 0.62 -2.25
N THR A 569 18.81 -0.68 -1.96
CA THR A 569 19.68 -1.31 -0.96
C THR A 569 20.59 -2.36 -1.58
N ASP A 570 20.56 -2.50 -2.90
CA ASP A 570 21.38 -3.49 -3.59
C ASP A 570 22.85 -3.07 -3.52
N PRO A 571 23.75 -3.88 -2.93
CA PRO A 571 25.15 -3.51 -2.80
C PRO A 571 25.84 -3.25 -4.14
N ALA A 572 25.42 -3.92 -5.22
CA ALA A 572 25.98 -3.71 -6.55
C ALA A 572 25.55 -2.34 -7.12
N GLU A 573 24.26 -2.01 -7.01
CA GLU A 573 23.75 -0.71 -7.44
C GLU A 573 24.33 0.43 -6.60
N LEU A 574 24.50 0.22 -5.29
CA LEU A 574 25.11 1.21 -4.39
C LEU A 574 26.59 1.47 -4.68
N ALA A 575 27.32 0.48 -5.21
CA ALA A 575 28.73 0.64 -5.58
C ALA A 575 28.93 1.54 -6.80
N ASP A 576 27.94 1.56 -7.71
CA ASP A 576 27.95 2.39 -8.92
C ASP A 576 27.44 3.82 -8.66
N LEU A 577 26.88 4.07 -7.47
CA LEU A 577 26.37 5.37 -7.06
C LEU A 577 27.41 6.13 -6.24
N ASP A 578 27.54 7.44 -6.48
CA ASP A 578 28.39 8.28 -5.65
C ASP A 578 28.00 8.13 -4.17
N PRO A 579 28.99 8.01 -3.26
CA PRO A 579 28.71 8.01 -1.82
C PRO A 579 27.99 9.31 -1.47
N PRO A 580 27.05 9.30 -0.50
CA PRO A 580 26.42 10.53 -0.07
C PRO A 580 27.50 11.51 0.36
N ASP A 581 27.60 12.64 -0.34
CA ASP A 581 28.53 13.71 0.01
C ASP A 581 28.38 14.05 1.50
N ASN A 582 29.52 14.32 2.15
CA ASN A 582 29.69 14.63 3.57
C ASN A 582 28.44 15.29 4.21
N PRO A 583 28.01 14.86 5.42
CA PRO A 583 26.80 15.37 6.05
C PRO A 583 26.85 16.90 6.15
N PRO A 584 25.72 17.61 6.04
CA PRO A 584 25.69 19.02 6.33
C PRO A 584 26.26 19.21 7.74
N VAL A 585 27.33 19.99 7.82
CA VAL A 585 27.85 20.52 9.08
C VAL A 585 26.64 21.12 9.80
N LEU A 586 26.35 20.62 11.01
CA LEU A 586 25.38 21.20 11.93
C LEU A 586 25.52 22.72 11.86
N PHE A 587 24.44 23.40 11.47
CA PHE A 587 24.31 24.82 11.14
C PHE A 587 25.47 25.74 11.59
N PRO A 588 25.94 26.69 10.76
CA PRO A 588 26.82 27.74 11.25
C PRO A 588 26.12 28.46 12.40
N SER A 589 26.79 28.55 13.54
CA SER A 589 26.39 29.37 14.67
C SER A 589 25.91 30.73 14.16
N GLN A 590 24.66 31.08 14.44
CA GLN A 590 24.19 32.45 14.22
C GLN A 590 25.16 33.42 14.92
N PRO A 591 25.65 34.46 14.25
CA PRO A 591 26.42 35.49 14.93
C PRO A 591 25.50 36.17 15.95
N SER A 592 26.00 36.33 17.17
CA SER A 592 25.35 37.09 18.22
C SER A 592 25.00 38.48 17.70
N CYS A 593 23.73 38.87 17.78
CA CYS A 593 23.35 40.27 17.73
C CYS A 593 23.98 41.00 18.92
N ALA A 594 25.14 41.61 18.71
CA ALA A 594 25.67 42.67 19.54
C ALA A 594 26.59 43.56 18.69
N ASP A 595 26.29 44.85 18.74
CA ASP A 595 27.10 46.00 18.33
C ASP A 595 27.23 46.30 16.83
N GLU A 596 26.16 46.89 16.27
CA GLU A 596 26.34 47.92 15.22
C GLU A 596 26.56 49.27 15.90
N GLU A 597 27.82 49.70 15.91
CA GLU A 597 28.19 51.11 16.09
C GLU A 597 27.56 51.95 14.98
N VAL A 598 26.77 52.95 15.39
CA VAL A 598 26.23 53.99 14.51
C VAL A 598 27.33 55.03 14.29
N ASP A 599 27.86 55.09 13.07
CA ASP A 599 28.69 56.19 12.56
C ASP A 599 27.80 57.44 12.34
N PRO A 600 28.12 58.61 12.93
CA PRO A 600 27.25 59.78 12.89
C PRO A 600 27.58 60.67 11.68
N LEU A 601 26.74 60.62 10.64
CA LEU A 601 26.55 61.68 9.66
C LEU A 601 25.07 61.87 9.31
#